data_AF-A0A832UT93-F1
#
_entry.id   AF-A0A832UT93-F1
#
_cell.length_a   1.000
_cell.length_b   1.000
_cell.length_c   1.000
_cell.angle_alpha   90.00
_cell.angle_beta   90.00
_cell.angle_gamma   90.00
#
_symmetry.space_group_name_H-M   'P 1'
#
loop_
_entity.id
_entity.type
_entity.pdbx_description
1 polymer ?
#
loop_
_entity_poly.entity_id
_entity_poly.type
_entity_poly.pdbx_seq_one_letter_code
_entity_poly.pdbx_strand_id
1 'polypeptide(L)'
;MSLQTDQNGMFIFGMTHTDELGKFLQHKFPEHQIQQTYETLVDFSRDQAKLAKTSPLKMFWKHLEKVYHEGVPPLQCHRGCDHCCHTGVTCTQMEWDGILKNAEENGINLDEIVEKSQRTIKKVEEVIDAGKNLDQVDWHRLVINQPCPFLSDEGACRIYEDRPLDCRMVVSFRGVCETKNLEHAQRGVVIEEAVGATVIAKLQHDATPKIKRRKFRGTQPIKLLQHWLIIWRDKQKAKSNS
;
A
#
# COMPACT_ATOMS: atom_id res chain seq x y z
N MET A 1 13.60 9.42 -14.20
CA MET A 1 12.66 9.49 -15.35
C MET A 1 12.15 10.93 -15.55
N SER A 2 11.74 11.35 -16.76
CA SER A 2 11.26 12.72 -17.02
C SER A 2 9.81 12.92 -16.55
N LEU A 3 9.58 13.92 -15.71
CA LEU A 3 8.25 14.40 -15.33
C LEU A 3 7.43 14.73 -16.58
N GLN A 4 6.20 14.24 -16.64
CA GLN A 4 5.28 14.51 -17.74
C GLN A 4 4.08 15.31 -17.25
N THR A 5 3.50 16.11 -18.14
CA THR A 5 2.30 16.89 -17.88
C THR A 5 1.38 16.78 -19.07
N ASP A 6 0.09 16.57 -18.84
CA ASP A 6 -0.93 16.69 -19.89
C ASP A 6 -2.13 17.52 -19.40
N GLN A 7 -3.17 17.59 -20.22
CA GLN A 7 -4.44 18.29 -19.92
C GLN A 7 -5.13 17.84 -18.62
N ASN A 8 -4.82 16.64 -18.13
CA ASN A 8 -5.39 16.11 -16.91
C ASN A 8 -4.47 16.33 -15.69
N GLY A 9 -3.22 16.75 -15.85
CA GLY A 9 -2.33 17.10 -14.73
C GLY A 9 -0.88 16.59 -14.87
N MET A 10 -0.09 16.72 -13.80
CA MET A 10 1.30 16.22 -13.74
C MET A 10 1.33 14.75 -13.36
N PHE A 11 2.24 13.98 -13.95
CA PHE A 11 2.45 12.58 -13.58
C PHE A 11 3.88 12.12 -13.92
N ILE A 12 4.32 11.04 -13.28
CA ILE A 12 5.62 10.41 -13.53
C ILE A 12 5.32 9.02 -14.11
N PHE A 13 5.78 8.75 -15.33
CA PHE A 13 5.69 7.41 -15.92
C PHE A 13 6.64 6.45 -15.21
N GLY A 14 6.17 5.22 -14.98
CA GLY A 14 6.95 4.12 -14.44
C GLY A 14 6.92 4.01 -12.93
N MET A 15 7.14 2.78 -12.44
CA MET A 15 7.39 2.52 -11.02
C MET A 15 8.71 3.21 -10.64
N THR A 16 8.61 4.42 -10.11
CA THR A 16 9.76 5.21 -9.67
C THR A 16 10.59 4.42 -8.67
N HIS A 17 11.91 4.47 -8.80
CA HIS A 17 12.77 4.30 -7.63
C HIS A 17 12.28 5.28 -6.57
N THR A 18 11.92 4.78 -5.39
CA THR A 18 11.29 5.54 -4.29
C THR A 18 12.07 6.82 -3.96
N ASP A 19 13.39 6.80 -4.17
CA ASP A 19 14.29 7.94 -3.97
C ASP A 19 14.08 9.09 -4.95
N GLU A 20 13.77 8.83 -6.23
CA GLU A 20 13.50 9.89 -7.22
C GLU A 20 12.19 10.62 -6.91
N LEU A 21 11.15 9.85 -6.55
CA LEU A 21 9.87 10.42 -6.14
C LEU A 21 10.02 11.24 -4.85
N GLY A 22 10.77 10.72 -3.88
CA GLY A 22 11.06 11.43 -2.63
C GLY A 22 11.74 12.78 -2.87
N LYS A 23 12.77 12.81 -3.72
CA LYS A 23 13.45 14.06 -4.12
C LYS A 23 12.51 15.04 -4.81
N PHE A 24 11.65 14.54 -5.69
CA PHE A 24 10.66 15.38 -6.38
C PHE A 24 9.66 15.99 -5.39
N LEU A 25 9.11 15.20 -4.47
CA LEU A 25 8.15 15.68 -3.48
C LEU A 25 8.78 16.71 -2.53
N GLN A 26 10.04 16.50 -2.11
CA GLN A 26 10.80 17.46 -1.30
C GLN A 26 11.09 18.77 -2.03
N HIS A 27 11.26 18.73 -3.36
CA HIS A 27 11.42 19.94 -4.16
C HIS A 27 10.08 20.68 -4.35
N LYS A 28 8.98 19.93 -4.53
CA LYS A 28 7.64 20.48 -4.78
C LYS A 28 7.00 21.09 -3.54
N PHE A 29 7.19 20.48 -2.37
CA PHE A 29 6.54 20.87 -1.12
C PHE A 29 7.58 21.32 -0.08
N PRO A 30 7.48 22.55 0.46
CA PRO A 30 8.32 23.01 1.55
C PRO A 30 8.24 22.10 2.79
N GLU A 31 9.35 21.96 3.52
CA GLU A 31 9.43 21.11 4.72
C GLU A 31 8.36 21.45 5.76
N HIS A 32 8.07 22.72 5.98
CA HIS A 32 7.02 23.14 6.92
C HIS A 32 5.61 22.67 6.50
N GLN A 33 5.33 22.61 5.19
CA GLN A 33 4.06 22.10 4.69
C GLN A 33 3.98 20.59 4.89
N ILE A 34 5.06 19.86 4.58
CA ILE A 34 5.15 18.42 4.81
C ILE A 34 4.90 18.10 6.29
N GLN A 35 5.56 18.83 7.19
CA GLN A 35 5.41 18.63 8.62
C GLN A 35 3.99 18.94 9.09
N GLN A 36 3.42 20.08 8.67
CA GLN A 36 2.05 20.47 9.02
C GLN A 36 1.02 19.46 8.50
N THR A 37 1.17 18.97 7.27
CA THR A 37 0.30 17.95 6.70
C THR A 37 0.41 16.66 7.48
N TYR A 38 1.62 16.19 7.81
CA TYR A 38 1.82 15.01 8.63
C TYR A 38 1.06 15.11 9.98
N GLU A 39 1.24 16.21 10.71
CA GLU A 39 0.58 16.43 12.01
C GLU A 39 -0.95 16.44 11.86
N THR A 40 -1.43 17.20 10.88
CA THR A 40 -2.86 17.34 10.58
C THR A 40 -3.49 15.99 10.26
N LEU A 41 -2.82 15.15 9.44
CA LEU A 41 -3.37 13.86 9.05
C LEU A 41 -3.35 12.83 10.17
N VAL A 42 -2.34 12.86 11.04
CA VAL A 42 -2.31 12.00 12.24
C VAL A 42 -3.47 12.35 13.17
N ASP A 43 -3.65 13.64 13.45
CA ASP A 43 -4.70 14.12 14.35
C ASP A 43 -6.10 13.89 13.75
N PHE A 44 -6.29 14.22 12.47
CA PHE A 44 -7.51 13.90 11.74
C PHE A 44 -7.85 12.41 11.83
N SER A 45 -6.90 11.53 11.49
CA SER A 45 -7.13 10.10 11.43
C SER A 45 -7.52 9.55 12.79
N ARG A 46 -6.86 10.01 13.87
CA ARG A 46 -7.13 9.59 15.24
C ARG A 46 -8.49 10.10 15.72
N ASP A 47 -8.77 11.38 15.54
CA ASP A 47 -9.91 12.03 16.17
C ASP A 47 -11.20 11.71 15.42
N GLN A 48 -11.16 11.64 14.08
CA GLN A 48 -12.29 11.16 13.29
C GLN A 48 -12.56 9.67 13.52
N ALA A 49 -11.53 8.85 13.74
CA ALA A 49 -11.72 7.43 14.03
C ALA A 49 -12.48 7.20 15.35
N LYS A 50 -12.22 8.02 16.37
CA LYS A 50 -12.98 7.99 17.64
C LYS A 50 -14.44 8.34 17.41
N LEU A 51 -14.71 9.40 16.66
CA LEU A 51 -16.07 9.85 16.35
C LEU A 51 -16.85 8.80 15.54
N ALA A 52 -16.23 8.26 14.50
CA ALA A 52 -16.82 7.28 13.60
C ALA A 52 -16.75 5.83 14.12
N LYS A 53 -16.20 5.60 15.33
CA LYS A 53 -15.99 4.27 15.94
C LYS A 53 -15.32 3.27 14.99
N THR A 54 -14.28 3.72 14.29
CA THR A 54 -13.52 2.91 13.32
C THR A 54 -12.01 2.99 13.60
N SER A 55 -11.18 2.36 12.77
CA SER A 55 -9.72 2.46 12.93
C SER A 55 -9.18 3.79 12.38
N PRO A 56 -8.11 4.35 12.98
CA PRO A 56 -7.41 5.50 12.42
C PRO A 56 -6.96 5.27 10.97
N LEU A 57 -6.54 4.04 10.65
CA LEU A 57 -6.15 3.66 9.30
C LEU A 57 -7.31 3.80 8.30
N LYS A 58 -8.51 3.29 8.63
CA LYS A 58 -9.71 3.43 7.76
C LYS A 58 -10.07 4.91 7.56
N MET A 59 -9.87 5.76 8.57
CA MET A 59 -10.09 7.20 8.38
C MET A 59 -9.04 7.86 7.52
N PHE A 60 -7.78 7.46 7.66
CA PHE A 60 -6.71 7.91 6.78
C PHE A 60 -6.99 7.53 5.31
N TRP A 61 -7.47 6.32 5.05
CA TRP A 61 -7.88 5.86 3.72
C TRP A 61 -8.99 6.70 3.10
N LYS A 62 -10.03 7.02 3.88
CA LYS A 62 -11.12 7.90 3.42
C LYS A 62 -10.62 9.29 3.08
N HIS A 63 -9.66 9.82 3.84
CA HIS A 63 -9.04 11.10 3.53
C HIS A 63 -8.26 11.04 2.22
N LEU A 64 -7.39 10.03 2.05
CA LEU A 64 -6.65 9.86 0.80
C LEU A 64 -7.60 9.76 -0.39
N GLU A 65 -8.64 8.93 -0.31
CA GLU A 65 -9.61 8.79 -1.39
C GLU A 65 -10.26 10.12 -1.77
N LYS A 66 -10.67 10.91 -0.76
CA LYS A 66 -11.19 12.27 -0.99
C LYS A 66 -10.18 13.15 -1.73
N VAL A 67 -8.93 13.17 -1.29
CA VAL A 67 -7.86 13.95 -1.93
C VAL A 67 -7.65 13.51 -3.38
N TYR A 68 -7.64 12.21 -3.64
CA TYR A 68 -7.48 11.72 -5.01
C TYR A 68 -8.69 12.03 -5.90
N HIS A 69 -9.89 12.13 -5.34
CA HIS A 69 -11.08 12.54 -6.10
C HIS A 69 -11.14 14.04 -6.37
N GLU A 70 -10.60 14.87 -5.46
CA GLU A 70 -10.70 16.33 -5.53
C GLU A 70 -9.46 17.02 -6.14
N GLY A 71 -8.27 16.43 -5.96
CA GLY A 71 -6.99 17.11 -6.15
C GLY A 71 -6.10 16.59 -7.29
N VAL A 72 -6.50 15.53 -7.99
CA VAL A 72 -5.76 14.98 -9.14
C VAL A 72 -6.69 14.64 -10.29
N PRO A 73 -6.14 14.41 -11.51
CA PRO A 73 -6.84 13.75 -12.59
C PRO A 73 -7.76 12.61 -12.13
N PRO A 74 -8.95 12.43 -12.73
CA PRO A 74 -9.88 11.40 -12.30
C PRO A 74 -9.21 10.02 -12.36
N LEU A 75 -9.10 9.39 -11.19
CA LEU A 75 -8.67 8.01 -11.05
C LEU A 75 -9.50 7.12 -11.96
N GLN A 76 -8.84 6.27 -12.74
CA GLN A 76 -9.52 5.26 -13.56
C GLN A 76 -9.67 3.94 -12.82
N CYS A 77 -9.17 3.86 -11.58
CA CYS A 77 -9.37 2.69 -10.74
C CYS A 77 -10.85 2.58 -10.38
N HIS A 78 -11.51 1.56 -10.91
CA HIS A 78 -12.87 1.18 -10.59
C HIS A 78 -12.95 -0.35 -10.42
N ARG A 79 -14.08 -0.85 -9.91
CA ARG A 79 -14.34 -2.29 -9.85
C ARG A 79 -14.14 -2.91 -11.24
N GLY A 80 -13.25 -3.90 -11.33
CA GLY A 80 -12.90 -4.58 -12.59
C GLY A 80 -11.70 -4.00 -13.36
N CYS A 81 -11.09 -2.89 -12.92
CA CYS A 81 -9.80 -2.47 -13.47
C CYS A 81 -8.64 -3.12 -12.66
N ASP A 82 -7.85 -3.96 -13.34
CA ASP A 82 -6.75 -4.74 -12.73
C ASP A 82 -5.35 -4.30 -13.21
N HIS A 83 -5.25 -3.19 -13.95
CA HIS A 83 -4.02 -2.70 -14.58
C HIS A 83 -2.84 -2.64 -13.61
N CYS A 84 -2.98 -1.95 -12.46
CA CYS A 84 -1.91 -1.84 -11.47
C CYS A 84 -1.79 -3.06 -10.55
N CYS A 85 -2.77 -3.99 -10.58
CA CYS A 85 -2.80 -5.17 -9.70
C CYS A 85 -1.89 -6.31 -10.19
N HIS A 86 -0.81 -5.99 -10.91
CA HIS A 86 0.17 -6.94 -11.43
C HIS A 86 1.62 -6.62 -10.99
N THR A 87 1.78 -5.74 -10.00
CA THR A 87 3.08 -5.44 -9.36
C THR A 87 3.18 -6.08 -7.98
N GLY A 88 4.41 -6.20 -7.46
CA GLY A 88 4.61 -6.40 -6.03
C GLY A 88 4.03 -5.25 -5.22
N VAL A 89 3.26 -5.60 -4.20
CA VAL A 89 2.63 -4.66 -3.26
C VAL A 89 3.23 -4.90 -1.90
N THR A 90 3.77 -3.84 -1.32
CA THR A 90 4.29 -3.86 0.05
C THR A 90 3.33 -3.16 1.01
N CYS A 91 3.30 -3.61 2.25
CA CYS A 91 2.53 -2.95 3.29
C CYS A 91 3.17 -3.14 4.67
N THR A 92 2.85 -2.23 5.57
CA THR A 92 3.20 -2.28 6.99
C THR A 92 2.35 -3.31 7.73
N GLN A 93 2.73 -3.62 8.98
CA GLN A 93 1.93 -4.51 9.83
C GLN A 93 0.53 -3.96 10.08
N MET A 94 0.38 -2.67 10.39
CA MET A 94 -0.92 -2.04 10.62
C MET A 94 -1.85 -2.16 9.41
N GLU A 95 -1.32 -2.03 8.20
CA GLU A 95 -2.10 -2.21 6.97
C GLU A 95 -2.49 -3.67 6.75
N TRP A 96 -1.55 -4.60 6.99
CA TRP A 96 -1.85 -6.03 6.93
C TRP A 96 -2.93 -6.44 7.94
N ASP A 97 -2.87 -5.95 9.17
CA ASP A 97 -3.90 -6.20 10.19
C ASP A 97 -5.27 -5.65 9.75
N GLY A 98 -5.29 -4.52 9.04
CA GLY A 98 -6.48 -3.98 8.39
C GLY A 98 -7.05 -4.92 7.32
N ILE A 99 -6.18 -5.49 6.46
CA ILE A 99 -6.55 -6.49 5.46
C ILE A 99 -7.11 -7.76 6.11
N LEU A 100 -6.47 -8.26 7.17
CA LEU A 100 -6.95 -9.44 7.90
C LEU A 100 -8.35 -9.21 8.48
N LYS A 101 -8.57 -8.05 9.09
CA LYS A 101 -9.88 -7.68 9.62
C LYS A 101 -10.92 -7.58 8.51
N ASN A 102 -10.58 -6.97 7.37
CA ASN A 102 -11.46 -6.90 6.21
C ASN A 102 -11.80 -8.29 5.65
N ALA A 103 -10.82 -9.19 5.61
CA ALA A 103 -11.00 -10.56 5.17
C ALA A 103 -11.97 -11.33 6.08
N GLU A 104 -11.83 -11.14 7.40
CA GLU A 104 -12.77 -11.69 8.38
C GLU A 104 -14.19 -11.11 8.21
N GLU A 105 -14.31 -9.78 8.13
CA GLU A 105 -15.60 -9.07 8.00
C GLU A 105 -16.36 -9.43 6.71
N ASN A 106 -15.65 -9.75 5.63
CA ASN A 106 -16.23 -9.99 4.30
C ASN A 106 -16.10 -11.44 3.81
N GLY A 107 -15.67 -12.37 4.68
CA GLY A 107 -15.57 -13.79 4.35
C GLY A 107 -14.55 -14.11 3.25
N ILE A 108 -13.45 -13.36 3.15
CA ILE A 108 -12.36 -13.65 2.21
C ILE A 108 -11.54 -14.81 2.78
N ASN A 109 -11.56 -15.95 2.08
CA ASN A 109 -10.80 -17.13 2.49
C ASN A 109 -9.29 -16.94 2.25
N LEU A 110 -8.52 -16.67 3.31
CA LEU A 110 -7.07 -16.46 3.22
C LEU A 110 -6.29 -17.73 2.83
N ASP A 111 -6.80 -18.93 3.09
CA ASP A 111 -6.16 -20.16 2.60
C ASP A 111 -6.22 -20.23 1.07
N GLU A 112 -7.34 -19.84 0.46
CA GLU A 112 -7.46 -19.69 -1.00
C GLU A 112 -6.50 -18.62 -1.54
N ILE A 113 -6.32 -17.51 -0.82
CA ILE A 113 -5.33 -16.46 -1.18
C ILE A 113 -3.91 -17.04 -1.16
N VAL A 114 -3.56 -17.85 -0.15
CA VAL A 114 -2.26 -18.53 -0.06
C VAL A 114 -2.08 -19.50 -1.23
N GLU A 115 -3.10 -20.29 -1.56
CA GLU A 115 -3.08 -21.23 -2.69
C GLU A 115 -2.87 -20.50 -4.03
N LYS A 116 -3.64 -19.44 -4.30
CA LYS A 116 -3.45 -18.56 -5.47
C LYS A 116 -2.05 -17.93 -5.52
N SER A 117 -1.42 -17.73 -4.36
CA SER A 117 -0.11 -17.09 -4.24
C SER A 117 1.08 -18.04 -4.31
N GLN A 118 0.90 -19.36 -4.40
CA GLN A 118 1.98 -20.37 -4.23
C GLN A 118 3.24 -20.05 -5.03
N ARG A 119 3.11 -19.70 -6.32
CA ARG A 119 4.25 -19.35 -7.17
C ARG A 119 5.02 -18.13 -6.66
N THR A 120 4.31 -17.08 -6.27
CA THR A 120 4.91 -15.85 -5.77
C THR A 120 5.45 -15.99 -4.35
N ILE A 121 4.80 -16.82 -3.51
CA ILE A 121 5.28 -17.20 -2.18
C ILE A 121 6.62 -17.93 -2.30
N LYS A 122 6.73 -18.90 -3.21
CA LYS A 122 7.99 -19.63 -3.44
C LYS A 122 9.15 -18.70 -3.76
N LYS A 123 8.94 -17.70 -4.63
CA LYS A 123 9.97 -16.69 -4.94
C LYS A 123 10.41 -15.89 -3.71
N VAL A 124 9.49 -15.60 -2.80
CA VAL A 124 9.77 -14.88 -1.55
C VAL A 124 10.52 -15.78 -0.57
N GLU A 125 10.09 -17.04 -0.42
CA GLU A 125 10.77 -18.05 0.40
C GLU A 125 12.23 -18.24 -0.07
N GLU A 126 12.47 -18.37 -1.38
CA GLU A 126 13.82 -18.46 -1.96
C GLU A 126 14.72 -17.26 -1.61
N VAL A 127 14.15 -16.06 -1.55
CA VAL A 127 14.88 -14.83 -1.16
C VAL A 127 15.20 -14.83 0.34
N ILE A 128 14.25 -15.27 1.18
CA ILE A 128 14.42 -15.38 2.63
C ILE A 128 15.47 -16.45 2.97
N ASP A 129 15.36 -17.63 2.36
CA ASP A 129 16.26 -18.77 2.60
C ASP A 129 17.69 -18.48 2.14
N ALA A 130 17.84 -17.68 1.08
CA ALA A 130 19.15 -17.20 0.63
C ALA A 130 19.81 -16.19 1.58
N GLY A 131 19.15 -15.80 2.69
CA GLY A 131 19.70 -14.89 3.70
C GLY A 131 19.95 -13.47 3.15
N LYS A 132 19.26 -13.07 2.08
CA LYS A 132 19.44 -11.75 1.48
C LYS A 132 18.99 -10.65 2.43
N ASN A 133 19.63 -9.50 2.34
CA ASN A 133 19.12 -8.30 3.00
C ASN A 133 17.79 -7.88 2.35
N LEU A 134 16.70 -8.09 3.08
CA LEU A 134 15.33 -7.83 2.60
C LEU A 134 15.08 -6.35 2.27
N ASP A 135 15.85 -5.43 2.85
CA ASP A 135 15.77 -3.99 2.57
C ASP A 135 16.37 -3.61 1.20
N GLN A 136 17.17 -4.51 0.59
CA GLN A 136 17.81 -4.29 -0.71
C GLN A 136 17.11 -5.03 -1.84
N VAL A 137 16.04 -5.78 -1.56
CA VAL A 137 15.29 -6.53 -2.56
C VAL A 137 14.32 -5.60 -3.28
N ASP A 138 14.38 -5.58 -4.61
CA ASP A 138 13.35 -4.95 -5.45
C ASP A 138 12.10 -5.85 -5.45
N TRP A 139 11.27 -5.68 -4.41
CA TRP A 139 10.05 -6.46 -4.21
C TRP A 139 9.03 -6.27 -5.33
N HIS A 140 8.93 -5.06 -5.89
CA HIS A 140 8.06 -4.75 -7.01
C HIS A 140 8.41 -5.59 -8.23
N ARG A 141 9.71 -5.72 -8.55
CA ARG A 141 10.18 -6.59 -9.64
C ARG A 141 10.11 -8.08 -9.35
N LEU A 142 10.27 -8.51 -8.10
CA LEU A 142 10.29 -9.95 -7.76
C LEU A 142 9.02 -10.68 -8.23
N VAL A 143 7.87 -10.03 -8.10
CA VAL A 143 6.55 -10.58 -8.44
C VAL A 143 5.82 -9.79 -9.54
N ILE A 144 6.56 -9.00 -10.32
CA ILE A 144 5.99 -8.26 -11.46
C ILE A 144 5.31 -9.19 -12.48
N ASN A 145 4.27 -8.70 -13.14
CA ASN A 145 3.42 -9.43 -14.09
C ASN A 145 2.72 -10.65 -13.49
N GLN A 146 2.64 -10.75 -12.17
CA GLN A 146 1.80 -11.75 -11.49
C GLN A 146 0.58 -11.04 -10.92
N PRO A 147 -0.64 -11.57 -11.13
CA PRO A 147 -1.84 -10.96 -10.58
C PRO A 147 -1.76 -10.93 -9.05
N CYS A 148 -2.21 -9.83 -8.47
CA CYS A 148 -2.41 -9.69 -7.03
C CYS A 148 -3.33 -10.82 -6.56
N PRO A 149 -2.98 -11.55 -5.49
CA PRO A 149 -3.77 -12.72 -5.08
C PRO A 149 -5.16 -12.35 -4.53
N PHE A 150 -5.38 -11.07 -4.21
CA PHE A 150 -6.68 -10.55 -3.81
C PHE A 150 -7.58 -10.15 -4.98
N LEU A 151 -7.12 -10.22 -6.23
CA LEU A 151 -8.01 -10.08 -7.38
C LEU A 151 -9.02 -11.25 -7.41
N SER A 152 -10.26 -10.94 -7.75
CA SER A 152 -11.27 -11.94 -8.14
C SER A 152 -11.04 -12.36 -9.59
N ASP A 153 -11.77 -13.39 -10.02
CA ASP A 153 -11.67 -13.91 -11.38
C ASP A 153 -12.20 -12.89 -12.42
N GLU A 154 -13.06 -11.97 -12.00
CA GLU A 154 -13.55 -10.83 -12.80
C GLU A 154 -12.64 -9.59 -12.74
N GLY A 155 -11.44 -9.71 -12.14
CA GLY A 155 -10.50 -8.59 -12.01
C GLY A 155 -10.87 -7.56 -10.93
N ALA A 156 -11.82 -7.87 -10.03
CA ALA A 156 -12.18 -6.97 -8.94
C ALA A 156 -11.26 -7.18 -7.73
N CYS A 157 -10.74 -6.09 -7.14
CA CYS A 157 -9.97 -6.17 -5.91
C CYS A 157 -10.87 -6.51 -4.71
N ARG A 158 -10.69 -7.70 -4.11
CA ARG A 158 -11.47 -8.14 -2.93
C ARG A 158 -11.17 -7.34 -1.66
N ILE A 159 -10.05 -6.61 -1.62
CA ILE A 159 -9.62 -5.78 -0.48
C ILE A 159 -9.63 -4.29 -0.82
N TYR A 160 -10.45 -3.83 -1.76
CA TYR A 160 -10.41 -2.47 -2.29
C TYR A 160 -10.41 -1.38 -1.21
N GLU A 161 -11.30 -1.50 -0.21
CA GLU A 161 -11.44 -0.53 0.89
C GLU A 161 -10.23 -0.49 1.83
N ASP A 162 -9.54 -1.61 2.00
CA ASP A 162 -8.37 -1.76 2.88
C ASP A 162 -7.07 -1.98 2.07
N ARG A 163 -7.06 -1.57 0.80
CA ARG A 163 -5.87 -1.65 -0.07
C ARG A 163 -4.69 -0.87 0.57
N PRO A 164 -3.47 -1.42 0.55
CA PRO A 164 -2.28 -0.75 1.11
C PRO A 164 -2.01 0.62 0.48
N LEU A 165 -1.24 1.44 1.18
CA LEU A 165 -0.74 2.72 0.67
C LEU A 165 -0.04 2.54 -0.68
N ASP A 166 0.75 1.49 -0.85
CA ASP A 166 1.46 1.19 -2.10
C ASP A 166 0.46 1.06 -3.28
N CYS A 167 -0.68 0.38 -3.08
CA CYS A 167 -1.77 0.30 -4.06
C CYS A 167 -2.48 1.64 -4.29
N ARG A 168 -2.63 2.47 -3.25
CA ARG A 168 -3.32 3.77 -3.35
C ARG A 168 -2.48 4.81 -4.08
N MET A 169 -1.17 4.71 -3.94
CA MET A 169 -0.25 5.62 -4.58
C MET A 169 0.10 5.16 -6.00
N VAL A 170 0.01 3.86 -6.34
CA VAL A 170 0.22 3.36 -7.72
C VAL A 170 -1.12 3.28 -8.41
N VAL A 171 -1.45 4.29 -9.20
CA VAL A 171 -2.78 4.42 -9.81
C VAL A 171 -2.67 4.49 -11.33
N SER A 172 -3.73 4.07 -12.02
CA SER A 172 -3.90 4.38 -13.43
C SER A 172 -4.70 5.68 -13.56
N PHE A 173 -4.14 6.63 -14.30
CA PHE A 173 -4.88 7.75 -14.84
C PHE A 173 -5.01 7.54 -16.36
N ARG A 174 -6.07 8.07 -16.99
CA ARG A 174 -6.18 8.24 -18.46
C ARG A 174 -6.40 6.95 -19.30
N GLY A 175 -7.46 6.18 -19.03
CA GLY A 175 -7.95 5.09 -19.92
C GLY A 175 -7.05 3.84 -20.03
N VAL A 176 -6.02 3.74 -19.19
CA VAL A 176 -4.99 2.68 -19.26
C VAL A 176 -5.50 1.30 -18.78
N CYS A 177 -6.75 1.19 -18.31
CA CYS A 177 -7.33 -0.09 -17.86
C CYS A 177 -7.41 -1.16 -18.96
N GLU A 178 -7.19 -0.82 -20.24
CA GLU A 178 -7.20 -1.77 -21.36
C GLU A 178 -5.83 -2.42 -21.66
N THR A 179 -4.73 -1.93 -21.08
CA THR A 179 -3.38 -2.48 -21.31
C THR A 179 -2.89 -3.28 -20.09
N LYS A 180 -2.06 -4.29 -20.31
CA LYS A 180 -1.36 -5.03 -19.24
C LYS A 180 0.07 -4.53 -19.00
N ASN A 181 0.50 -3.51 -19.75
CA ASN A 181 1.86 -2.98 -19.65
C ASN A 181 1.98 -1.99 -18.48
N LEU A 182 2.58 -2.44 -17.39
CA LEU A 182 2.81 -1.67 -16.15
C LEU A 182 3.70 -0.44 -16.30
N GLU A 183 4.33 -0.22 -17.45
CA GLU A 183 5.09 1.00 -17.78
C GLU A 183 4.23 2.28 -17.70
N HIS A 184 2.91 2.13 -17.67
CA HIS A 184 1.93 3.21 -17.58
C HIS A 184 1.38 3.46 -16.17
N ALA A 185 1.83 2.74 -15.14
CA ALA A 185 1.42 3.03 -13.76
C ALA A 185 1.95 4.41 -13.32
N GLN A 186 1.11 5.19 -12.64
CA GLN A 186 1.34 6.62 -12.38
C GLN A 186 1.21 6.94 -10.88
N ARG A 187 1.78 8.09 -10.48
CA ARG A 187 1.63 8.70 -9.14
C ARG A 187 0.83 10.00 -9.26
N GLY A 188 0.00 10.32 -8.26
CA GLY A 188 -0.86 11.51 -8.22
C GLY A 188 -0.14 12.79 -7.82
N VAL A 189 1.04 12.67 -7.19
CA VAL A 189 1.92 13.81 -6.84
C VAL A 189 1.22 14.84 -5.93
N VAL A 190 0.47 14.32 -4.95
CA VAL A 190 -0.17 15.09 -3.88
C VAL A 190 0.70 15.08 -2.61
N ILE A 191 0.52 16.07 -1.73
CA ILE A 191 1.36 16.21 -0.51
C ILE A 191 1.18 15.02 0.44
N GLU A 192 0.02 14.37 0.40
CA GLU A 192 -0.32 13.18 1.17
C GLU A 192 0.56 11.98 0.80
N GLU A 193 1.02 11.88 -0.46
CA GLU A 193 2.00 10.85 -0.87
C GLU A 193 3.34 11.03 -0.14
N ALA A 194 3.71 12.27 0.18
CA ALA A 194 4.98 12.57 0.87
C ALA A 194 4.95 12.16 2.35
N VAL A 195 3.77 12.14 2.97
CA VAL A 195 3.64 11.88 4.42
C VAL A 195 2.97 10.55 4.75
N GLY A 196 2.31 9.89 3.79
CA GLY A 196 1.43 8.77 4.07
C GLY A 196 2.11 7.62 4.80
N ALA A 197 3.33 7.25 4.42
CA ALA A 197 4.11 6.22 5.10
C ALA A 197 4.40 6.61 6.57
N THR A 198 4.75 7.88 6.81
CA THR A 198 5.03 8.44 8.14
C THR A 198 3.77 8.51 9.00
N VAL A 199 2.62 8.87 8.42
CA VAL A 199 1.32 8.86 9.11
C VAL A 199 0.99 7.45 9.59
N ILE A 200 1.05 6.45 8.70
CA ILE A 200 0.78 5.04 9.08
C ILE A 200 1.77 4.58 10.15
N ALA A 201 3.05 4.92 9.99
CA ALA A 201 4.08 4.57 10.97
C ALA A 201 3.77 5.16 12.36
N LYS A 202 3.28 6.40 12.40
CA LYS A 202 2.91 7.08 13.64
C LYS A 202 1.65 6.46 14.26
N LEU A 203 0.63 6.18 13.46
CA LEU A 203 -0.59 5.50 13.90
C LEU A 203 -0.26 4.12 14.52
N GLN A 204 0.61 3.33 13.88
CA GLN A 204 1.06 2.04 14.39
C GLN A 204 1.85 2.18 15.70
N HIS A 205 2.77 3.13 15.77
CA HIS A 205 3.52 3.43 16.98
C HIS A 205 2.59 3.79 18.15
N ASP A 206 1.57 4.59 17.89
CA ASP A 206 0.64 5.06 18.92
C ASP A 206 -0.39 4.00 19.34
N ALA A 207 -0.72 3.07 18.45
CA ALA A 207 -1.54 1.90 18.78
C ALA A 207 -0.76 0.83 19.58
N THR A 208 0.57 0.77 19.41
CA THR A 208 1.42 -0.18 20.15
C THR A 208 1.33 0.10 21.66
N PRO A 209 1.23 -0.90 22.57
CA PRO A 209 1.26 -0.64 24.01
C PRO A 209 2.55 0.06 24.45
N LYS A 210 2.48 1.02 25.39
CA LYS A 210 3.65 1.82 25.82
C LYS A 210 4.87 0.95 26.19
N ILE A 211 4.65 -0.20 26.83
CA ILE A 211 5.71 -1.15 27.23
C ILE A 211 6.43 -1.80 26.03
N LYS A 212 5.76 -1.89 24.87
CA LYS A 212 6.31 -2.47 23.63
C LYS A 212 6.78 -1.41 22.64
N ARG A 213 6.53 -0.12 22.90
CA ARG A 213 6.93 0.97 22.00
C ARG A 213 8.43 1.13 21.98
N ARG A 214 8.98 1.26 20.77
CA ARG A 214 10.37 1.67 20.53
C ARG A 214 10.39 3.13 20.08
N LYS A 215 11.57 3.76 20.07
CA LYS A 215 11.76 5.11 19.54
C LYS A 215 11.17 5.21 18.13
N PHE A 216 10.30 6.18 17.91
CA PHE A 216 9.72 6.46 16.60
C PHE A 216 10.82 6.93 15.63
N ARG A 217 10.90 6.29 14.45
CA ARG A 217 11.90 6.59 13.41
C ARG A 217 11.31 7.20 12.14
N GLY A 218 10.01 7.51 12.13
CA GLY A 218 9.31 8.01 10.94
C GLY A 218 8.90 6.94 9.94
N THR A 219 9.47 5.73 9.99
CA THR A 219 9.13 4.63 9.09
C THR A 219 8.77 3.37 9.88
N GLN A 220 8.12 2.42 9.19
CA GLN A 220 7.89 1.06 9.68
C GLN A 220 8.46 0.06 8.68
N PRO A 221 8.90 -1.12 9.14
CA PRO A 221 9.20 -2.22 8.25
C PRO A 221 7.99 -2.55 7.38
N ILE A 222 8.22 -2.62 6.07
CA ILE A 222 7.24 -3.07 5.09
C ILE A 222 7.60 -4.49 4.67
N LYS A 223 6.59 -5.26 4.27
CA LYS A 223 6.79 -6.57 3.64
C LYS A 223 5.87 -6.68 2.45
N LEU A 224 6.30 -7.48 1.47
CA LEU A 224 5.45 -7.88 0.36
C LEU A 224 4.23 -8.65 0.89
N LEU A 225 3.05 -8.50 0.27
CA LEU A 225 1.84 -9.24 0.66
C LEU A 225 2.07 -10.75 0.78
N GLN A 226 2.85 -11.34 -0.12
CA GLN A 226 3.23 -12.75 -0.08
C GLN A 226 4.05 -13.12 1.17
N HIS A 227 4.93 -12.24 1.64
CA HIS A 227 5.65 -12.45 2.89
C HIS A 227 4.68 -12.39 4.08
N TRP A 228 3.72 -11.47 4.08
CA TRP A 228 2.68 -11.46 5.10
C TRP A 228 1.81 -12.72 5.10
N LEU A 229 1.48 -13.25 3.92
CA LEU A 229 0.77 -14.52 3.77
C LEU A 229 1.57 -15.70 4.34
N ILE A 230 2.89 -15.75 4.14
CA ILE A 230 3.78 -16.75 4.75
C ILE A 230 3.69 -16.67 6.28
N ILE A 231 3.88 -15.47 6.85
CA ILE A 231 3.82 -15.26 8.31
C ILE A 231 2.46 -15.68 8.87
N TRP A 232 1.37 -15.31 8.18
CA TRP A 232 0.02 -15.68 8.57
C TRP A 232 -0.18 -17.19 8.55
N ARG A 233 0.16 -17.86 7.43
CA ARG A 233 0.06 -19.30 7.24
C ARG A 233 0.81 -20.07 8.32
N ASP A 234 2.06 -19.69 8.59
CA ASP A 234 2.90 -20.39 9.55
C ASP A 234 2.39 -20.22 10.98
N LYS A 235 1.82 -19.05 11.30
CA LYS A 235 1.12 -18.82 12.57
C LYS A 235 -0.13 -19.69 12.72
N GLN A 236 -0.91 -19.92 11.65
CA GLN A 236 -2.06 -20.83 11.71
C GLN A 236 -1.63 -22.29 11.94
N LYS A 237 -0.58 -22.75 11.23
CA LYS A 237 -0.01 -24.09 11.43
C LYS A 237 0.51 -24.31 12.85
N ALA A 238 1.15 -23.30 13.45
CA ALA A 238 1.61 -23.40 14.83
C ALA A 238 0.44 -23.55 15.82
N LYS A 239 -0.68 -22.86 15.58
CA LYS A 239 -1.89 -22.97 16.40
C LYS A 239 -2.60 -24.31 16.25
N SER A 240 -2.64 -24.89 15.04
CA SER A 240 -3.26 -26.20 14.82
C SER A 240 -2.47 -27.35 15.43
N ASN A 241 -1.17 -27.15 15.66
CA ASN A 241 -0.27 -28.13 16.26
C ASN A 241 -0.09 -27.95 17.79
N SER A 242 -0.75 -26.96 18.40
CA SER A 242 -0.73 -26.68 19.85
C SER A 242 -2.05 -27.12 20.49
#